data_AF-A0A441ZIK4-F1
#
_entry.id   AF-A0A441ZIK4-F1
#
_cell.length_a   1.000
_cell.length_b   1.000
_cell.length_c   1.000
_cell.angle_alpha   90.00
_cell.angle_beta   90.00
_cell.angle_gamma   90.00
#
_symmetry.space_group_name_H-M   'P 1'
#
loop_
_entity.id
_entity.type
_entity.pdbx_description
1 polymer ?
#
loop_
_entity_poly.entity_id
_entity_poly.type
_entity_poly.pdbx_seq_one_letter_code
_entity_poly.pdbx_strand_id
1 'polypeptide(L)'
;MEQGDEGLRDRALVIAESFRPHLERRISGWLARMGPIKDRAADTPLTKDFCVAASCGLIEALKAGLPEVSWRIAGGPFREQSGGMLDMAGDRKGHFWPEGILTDGRRIIVDVTADQFGHAPLIAEYAPDPRYLNALPEDWKDEDVSSEAERGFGRLIVEDMEFADQLSPFEGKPRSISNG
;
A
#
# COMPACT_ATOMS: atom_id res chain seq x y z
N MET A 1 8.04 22.72 22.02
CA MET A 1 7.71 22.51 20.59
C MET A 1 7.24 21.07 20.47
N GLU A 2 5.94 20.83 20.58
CA GLU A 2 5.33 19.48 20.59
C GLU A 2 4.14 19.37 19.60
N GLN A 3 4.06 20.27 18.61
CA GLN A 3 2.98 20.27 17.61
C GLN A 3 3.36 19.54 16.30
N GLY A 4 4.46 18.78 16.27
CA GLY A 4 5.01 18.22 15.03
C GLY A 4 4.34 16.94 14.53
N ASP A 5 3.99 16.03 15.42
CA ASP A 5 3.69 14.64 15.02
C ASP A 5 2.21 14.29 14.95
N GLU A 6 1.34 14.95 15.73
CA GLU A 6 -0.09 14.61 15.77
C GLU A 6 -0.78 14.74 14.39
N GLY A 7 -0.20 15.53 13.47
CA GLY A 7 -0.73 15.70 12.11
C GLY A 7 -0.18 14.73 11.05
N LEU A 8 0.87 13.95 11.31
CA LEU A 8 1.49 13.12 10.25
C LEU A 8 0.58 11.98 9.80
N ARG A 9 -0.10 11.32 10.74
CA ARG A 9 -1.09 10.28 10.45
C ARG A 9 -2.29 10.84 9.66
N ASP A 10 -2.77 12.03 10.01
CA ASP A 10 -3.87 12.68 9.29
C ASP A 10 -3.44 13.15 7.89
N ARG A 11 -2.21 13.63 7.73
CA ARG A 11 -1.66 13.95 6.40
C ARG A 11 -1.51 12.70 5.54
N ALA A 12 -1.04 11.59 6.12
CA ALA A 12 -0.93 10.31 5.41
C ALA A 12 -2.31 9.80 4.97
N LEU A 13 -3.32 9.95 5.84
CA LEU A 13 -4.71 9.67 5.52
C LEU A 13 -5.19 10.48 4.31
N VAL A 14 -5.01 11.80 4.31
CA VAL A 14 -5.41 12.68 3.19
C VAL A 14 -4.73 12.30 1.87
N ILE A 15 -3.44 11.94 1.91
CA ILE A 15 -2.70 11.47 0.73
C ILE A 15 -3.31 10.16 0.22
N ALA A 16 -3.56 9.20 1.11
CA ALA A 16 -4.15 7.92 0.76
C ALA A 16 -5.57 8.07 0.21
N GLU A 17 -6.38 8.97 0.77
CA GLU A 17 -7.74 9.29 0.29
C GLU A 17 -7.69 9.89 -1.11
N SER A 18 -6.72 10.75 -1.37
CA SER A 18 -6.49 11.35 -2.69
C SER A 18 -5.97 10.31 -3.70
N PHE A 19 -5.13 9.38 -3.26
CA PHE A 19 -4.55 8.32 -4.10
C PHE A 19 -5.60 7.27 -4.53
N ARG A 20 -6.49 6.87 -3.62
CA ARG A 20 -7.38 5.72 -3.84
C ARG A 20 -8.23 5.80 -5.12
N PRO A 21 -8.91 6.91 -5.46
CA PRO A 21 -9.68 6.99 -6.71
C PRO A 21 -8.83 6.79 -7.97
N HIS A 22 -7.54 7.16 -7.92
CA HIS A 22 -6.61 6.91 -9.03
C HIS A 22 -6.26 5.42 -9.13
N LEU A 23 -5.99 4.76 -7.99
CA LEU A 23 -5.79 3.32 -7.94
C LEU A 23 -6.99 2.56 -8.52
N GLU A 24 -8.19 2.84 -8.04
CA GLU A 24 -9.42 2.17 -8.47
C GLU A 24 -9.68 2.33 -9.97
N ARG A 25 -9.45 3.54 -10.51
CA ARG A 25 -9.58 3.82 -11.95
C ARG A 25 -8.58 2.99 -12.76
N ARG A 26 -7.35 2.85 -12.28
CA ARG A 26 -6.29 2.08 -12.95
C ARG A 26 -6.59 0.59 -12.94
N ILE A 27 -7.00 0.05 -11.80
CA ILE A 27 -7.44 -1.35 -11.69
C ILE A 27 -8.62 -1.61 -12.63
N SER A 28 -9.63 -0.75 -12.62
CA SER A 28 -10.80 -0.87 -13.49
C SER A 28 -10.42 -0.87 -14.97
N GLY A 29 -9.56 0.06 -15.39
CA GLY A 29 -9.08 0.14 -16.77
C GLY A 29 -8.27 -1.09 -17.19
N TRP A 30 -7.47 -1.64 -16.28
CA TRP A 30 -6.72 -2.87 -16.53
C TRP A 30 -7.65 -4.09 -16.66
N LEU A 31 -8.61 -4.26 -15.75
CA LEU A 31 -9.61 -5.34 -15.82
C LEU A 31 -10.44 -5.28 -17.09
N ALA A 32 -10.83 -4.07 -17.54
CA ALA A 32 -11.56 -3.90 -18.79
C ALA A 32 -10.75 -4.35 -20.02
N ARG A 33 -9.40 -4.25 -19.98
CA ARG A 33 -8.51 -4.68 -21.06
C ARG A 33 -8.19 -6.17 -21.02
N MET A 34 -7.98 -6.72 -19.83
CA MET A 34 -7.61 -8.13 -19.65
C MET A 34 -8.81 -9.08 -19.69
N GLY A 35 -10.02 -8.54 -19.55
CA GLY A 35 -11.23 -9.34 -19.35
C GLY A 35 -11.42 -9.72 -17.88
N PRO A 36 -12.54 -10.37 -17.55
CA PRO A 36 -12.84 -10.75 -16.18
C PRO A 36 -11.75 -11.68 -15.63
N ILE A 37 -11.28 -11.40 -14.41
CA ILE A 37 -10.50 -12.37 -13.64
C ILE A 37 -11.42 -13.57 -13.40
N LYS A 38 -11.01 -14.75 -13.89
CA LYS A 38 -11.75 -15.99 -13.65
C LYS A 38 -11.94 -16.18 -12.14
N ASP A 39 -13.14 -16.59 -11.76
CA ASP A 39 -13.50 -16.89 -10.37
C ASP A 39 -13.54 -15.69 -9.41
N ARG A 40 -13.54 -14.45 -9.93
CA ARG A 40 -13.82 -13.26 -9.12
C ARG A 40 -15.32 -13.14 -8.83
N ALA A 41 -15.70 -13.32 -7.56
CA ALA A 41 -17.08 -13.11 -7.14
C ALA A 41 -17.51 -11.65 -7.31
N ALA A 42 -18.79 -11.40 -7.60
CA ALA A 42 -19.30 -10.05 -7.89
C ALA A 42 -19.18 -9.06 -6.73
N ASP A 43 -19.12 -9.57 -5.50
CA ASP A 43 -18.95 -8.84 -4.24
C ASP A 43 -17.48 -8.68 -3.84
N THR A 44 -16.55 -9.19 -4.63
CA THR A 44 -15.11 -9.07 -4.35
C THR A 44 -14.66 -7.61 -4.46
N PRO A 45 -14.02 -7.03 -3.42
CA PRO A 45 -13.49 -5.67 -3.45
C PRO A 45 -12.62 -5.43 -4.68
N LEU A 46 -12.75 -4.25 -5.31
CA LEU A 46 -12.03 -3.91 -6.54
C LEU A 46 -10.51 -4.06 -6.37
N THR A 47 -10.01 -3.73 -5.19
CA THR A 47 -8.61 -3.75 -4.81
C THR A 47 -8.05 -5.17 -4.63
N LYS A 48 -8.87 -6.23 -4.56
CA LYS A 48 -8.40 -7.61 -4.29
C LYS A 48 -7.27 -8.02 -5.24
N ASP A 49 -6.21 -8.60 -4.65
CA ASP A 49 -4.98 -9.05 -5.29
C ASP A 49 -4.01 -7.94 -5.74
N PHE A 50 -4.34 -6.66 -5.53
CA PHE A 50 -3.51 -5.52 -5.90
C PHE A 50 -2.74 -4.87 -4.73
N CYS A 51 -2.67 -5.50 -3.54
CA CYS A 51 -2.10 -4.84 -2.36
C CYS A 51 -0.63 -4.43 -2.53
N VAL A 52 0.22 -5.26 -3.15
CA VAL A 52 1.62 -4.88 -3.43
C VAL A 52 1.71 -3.73 -4.41
N ALA A 53 1.03 -3.83 -5.55
CA ALA A 53 1.05 -2.79 -6.57
C ALA A 53 0.50 -1.46 -6.05
N ALA A 54 -0.58 -1.51 -5.27
CA ALA A 54 -1.15 -0.37 -4.57
C ALA A 54 -0.16 0.22 -3.56
N SER A 55 0.55 -0.63 -2.79
CA SER A 55 1.57 -0.21 -1.82
C SER A 55 2.73 0.51 -2.50
N CYS A 56 3.25 -0.03 -3.62
CA CYS A 56 4.32 0.61 -4.39
C CYS A 56 3.90 2.00 -4.87
N GLY A 57 2.73 2.12 -5.51
CA GLY A 57 2.24 3.41 -5.99
C GLY A 57 1.96 4.41 -4.86
N LEU A 58 1.43 3.93 -3.73
CA LEU A 58 1.13 4.76 -2.58
C LEU A 58 2.40 5.27 -1.89
N ILE A 59 3.46 4.46 -1.79
CA ILE A 59 4.74 4.89 -1.21
C ILE A 59 5.29 6.11 -1.95
N GLU A 60 5.20 6.16 -3.27
CA GLU A 60 5.71 7.31 -4.03
C GLU A 60 4.89 8.58 -3.74
N ALA A 61 3.56 8.46 -3.62
CA ALA A 61 2.71 9.58 -3.19
C ALA A 61 3.01 10.02 -1.75
N LEU A 62 3.25 9.07 -0.85
CA LEU A 62 3.57 9.33 0.55
C LEU A 62 4.94 9.99 0.71
N LYS A 63 5.98 9.51 0.01
CA LYS A 63 7.31 10.14 -0.01
C LYS A 63 7.25 11.59 -0.53
N ALA A 64 6.41 11.85 -1.53
CA ALA A 64 6.24 13.20 -2.07
C ALA A 64 5.52 14.14 -1.10
N GLY A 65 4.50 13.65 -0.38
CA GLY A 65 3.70 14.48 0.55
C GLY A 65 4.22 14.55 1.99
N LEU A 66 5.03 13.57 2.41
CA LEU A 66 5.61 13.39 3.74
C LEU A 66 7.10 12.99 3.63
N PRO A 67 7.97 13.86 3.07
CA PRO A 67 9.40 13.56 2.90
C PRO A 67 10.17 13.38 4.22
N GLU A 68 9.61 13.85 5.34
CA GLU A 68 10.17 13.67 6.68
C GLU A 68 9.96 12.26 7.26
N VAL A 69 9.12 11.43 6.63
CA VAL A 69 8.83 10.06 7.06
C VAL A 69 9.62 9.07 6.19
N SER A 70 10.27 8.10 6.82
CA SER A 70 10.94 7.01 6.09
C SER A 70 9.93 5.91 5.76
N TRP A 71 9.65 5.70 4.47
CA TRP A 71 8.62 4.75 4.01
C TRP A 71 9.22 3.43 3.53
N ARG A 72 8.56 2.32 3.89
CA ARG A 72 8.86 0.97 3.42
C ARG A 72 7.60 0.18 3.11
N ILE A 73 7.71 -0.90 2.35
CA ILE A 73 6.63 -1.89 2.25
C ILE A 73 6.79 -2.86 3.42
N ALA A 74 5.75 -2.98 4.23
CA ALA A 74 5.58 -4.03 5.22
C ALA A 74 4.57 -5.06 4.69
N GLY A 75 4.53 -6.23 5.32
CA GLY A 75 3.55 -7.25 4.99
C GLY A 75 3.35 -8.25 6.11
N GLY A 76 2.29 -9.04 5.98
CA GLY A 76 1.93 -10.12 6.89
C GLY A 76 1.43 -11.33 6.11
N PRO A 77 1.54 -12.54 6.67
CA PRO A 77 1.23 -13.78 5.99
C PRO A 77 -0.25 -13.85 5.64
N PHE A 78 -0.52 -14.75 4.71
CA PHE A 78 -1.85 -15.08 4.28
C PHE A 78 -2.60 -15.88 5.37
N ARG A 79 -3.85 -15.49 5.65
CA ARG A 79 -4.85 -16.36 6.28
C ARG A 79 -5.92 -16.68 5.24
N GLU A 80 -6.41 -17.92 5.21
CA GLU A 80 -7.23 -18.50 4.12
C GLU A 80 -8.45 -17.67 3.64
N GLN A 81 -8.91 -16.71 4.44
CA GLN A 81 -10.09 -15.87 4.16
C GLN A 81 -9.76 -14.42 3.82
N SER A 82 -8.48 -14.14 3.66
CA SER A 82 -7.94 -12.79 3.65
C SER A 82 -7.47 -12.46 2.24
N GLY A 83 -7.42 -11.19 1.84
CA GLY A 83 -6.94 -10.81 0.51
C GLY A 83 -5.47 -11.16 0.26
N GLY A 84 -4.69 -10.19 -0.20
CA GLY A 84 -3.27 -10.41 -0.45
C GLY A 84 -2.93 -10.70 -1.90
N MET A 85 -1.64 -10.76 -2.19
CA MET A 85 -1.12 -10.84 -3.55
C MET A 85 -0.95 -12.29 -4.00
N LEU A 86 -1.34 -12.58 -5.25
CA LEU A 86 -0.99 -13.81 -5.95
C LEU A 86 0.37 -13.63 -6.63
N ASP A 87 1.25 -14.62 -6.50
CA ASP A 87 2.45 -14.68 -7.33
C ASP A 87 2.17 -15.30 -8.71
N MET A 88 3.21 -15.39 -9.53
CA MET A 88 3.11 -15.96 -10.89
C MET A 88 2.80 -17.45 -10.91
N ALA A 89 3.04 -18.17 -9.82
CA ALA A 89 2.66 -19.58 -9.66
C ALA A 89 1.19 -19.73 -9.21
N GLY A 90 0.52 -18.62 -8.89
CA GLY A 90 -0.83 -18.61 -8.31
C GLY A 90 -0.84 -18.81 -6.79
N ASP A 91 0.32 -18.81 -6.14
CA ASP A 91 0.44 -18.92 -4.70
C ASP A 91 0.17 -17.55 -4.05
N ARG A 92 -0.63 -17.54 -2.98
CA ARG A 92 -0.95 -16.32 -2.26
C ARG A 92 0.11 -16.02 -1.20
N LYS A 93 0.79 -14.88 -1.32
CA LYS A 93 1.99 -14.55 -0.51
C LYS A 93 1.73 -13.68 0.72
N GLY A 94 0.50 -13.25 0.94
CA GLY A 94 0.11 -12.42 2.09
C GLY A 94 -0.32 -11.02 1.71
N HIS A 95 -0.54 -10.18 2.72
CA HIS A 95 -0.99 -8.79 2.56
C HIS A 95 0.16 -7.82 2.72
N PHE A 96 0.15 -6.74 1.95
CA PHE A 96 1.23 -5.75 1.94
C PHE A 96 0.66 -4.35 2.06
N TRP A 97 1.36 -3.50 2.81
CA TRP A 97 0.97 -2.12 3.07
C TRP A 97 2.20 -1.22 3.27
N PRO A 98 2.11 0.08 2.96
CA PRO A 98 3.14 1.02 3.37
C PRO A 98 3.22 1.22 4.88
N GLU A 99 4.43 1.21 5.41
CA GLU A 99 4.75 1.57 6.79
C GLU A 99 5.75 2.73 6.79
N GLY A 100 5.38 3.80 7.49
CA GLY A 100 6.21 4.99 7.69
C GLY A 100 6.87 4.96 9.06
N ILE A 101 8.17 5.18 9.13
CA ILE A 101 8.96 5.27 10.36
C ILE A 101 9.24 6.76 10.62
N LEU A 102 8.81 7.22 11.80
CA LEU A 102 8.93 8.62 12.24
C LEU A 102 10.32 8.84 12.87
N THR A 103 10.70 10.10 13.01
CA THR A 103 12.01 10.47 13.59
C THR A 103 12.18 10.04 15.05
N ASP A 104 11.08 9.84 15.77
CA ASP A 104 11.07 9.35 17.15
C ASP A 104 10.95 7.81 17.26
N GLY A 105 10.94 7.10 16.13
CA GLY A 105 10.84 5.65 16.07
C GLY A 105 9.41 5.10 16.12
N ARG A 106 8.38 5.93 16.30
CA ARG A 106 6.99 5.48 16.08
C ARG A 106 6.76 5.12 14.62
N ARG A 107 5.72 4.34 14.36
CA ARG A 107 5.37 3.87 13.02
C ARG A 107 3.94 4.24 12.65
N ILE A 108 3.69 4.55 11.39
CA ILE A 108 2.37 4.74 10.79
C ILE A 108 2.17 3.65 9.73
N ILE A 109 1.06 2.94 9.82
CA ILE A 109 0.54 2.03 8.80
C ILE A 109 -0.41 2.82 7.91
N VAL A 110 -0.25 2.68 6.59
CA VAL A 110 -1.21 3.20 5.61
C VAL A 110 -1.59 2.06 4.69
N ASP A 111 -2.88 1.80 4.52
CA ASP A 111 -3.37 0.68 3.70
C ASP A 111 -4.62 1.10 2.94
N VAL A 112 -4.49 1.18 1.62
CA VAL A 112 -5.60 1.53 0.69
C VAL A 112 -6.32 0.30 0.15
N THR A 113 -5.96 -0.88 0.64
CA THR A 113 -6.47 -2.19 0.24
C THR A 113 -7.01 -2.99 1.44
N ALA A 114 -7.30 -2.31 2.55
CA ALA A 114 -7.83 -2.91 3.75
C ALA A 114 -9.25 -3.50 3.57
N ASP A 115 -10.01 -3.01 2.58
CA ASP A 115 -11.29 -3.58 2.17
C ASP A 115 -11.20 -5.05 1.75
N GLN A 116 -10.03 -5.53 1.31
CA GLN A 116 -9.83 -6.94 1.02
C GLN A 116 -10.04 -7.88 2.23
N PHE A 117 -10.13 -7.33 3.43
CA PHE A 117 -10.32 -8.04 4.71
C PHE A 117 -11.64 -7.68 5.38
N GLY A 118 -12.56 -7.01 4.65
CA GLY A 118 -13.83 -6.53 5.21
C GLY A 118 -13.67 -5.34 6.17
N HIS A 119 -12.52 -4.67 6.16
CA HIS A 119 -12.31 -3.45 6.91
C HIS A 119 -12.78 -2.21 6.14
N ALA A 120 -12.63 -1.04 6.78
CA ALA A 120 -12.76 0.22 6.08
C ALA A 120 -11.83 0.20 4.85
N PRO A 121 -12.27 0.77 3.70
CA PRO A 121 -11.50 0.69 2.48
C PRO A 121 -10.06 1.18 2.65
N LEU A 122 -9.88 2.24 3.43
CA LEU A 122 -8.61 2.86 3.71
C LEU A 122 -8.38 2.89 5.23
N ILE A 123 -7.15 2.55 5.63
CA ILE A 123 -6.67 2.70 7.01
C ILE A 123 -5.41 3.57 6.98
N ALA A 124 -5.35 4.53 7.89
CA ALA A 124 -4.11 5.21 8.28
C ALA A 124 -4.10 5.24 9.81
N GLU A 125 -3.17 4.51 10.41
CA GLU A 125 -3.06 4.43 11.87
C GLU A 125 -1.64 4.25 12.38
N TYR A 126 -1.40 4.60 13.64
CA TYR A 126 -0.15 4.28 14.31
C TYR A 126 -0.02 2.77 14.56
N ALA A 127 1.20 2.25 14.39
CA ALA A 127 1.53 0.91 14.84
C ALA A 127 1.94 0.94 16.33
N PRO A 128 1.72 -0.17 17.07
CA PRO A 128 1.14 -1.42 16.62
C PRO A 128 -0.39 -1.36 16.47
N ASP A 129 -0.90 -1.91 15.37
CA ASP A 129 -2.34 -2.05 15.14
C ASP A 129 -2.72 -3.55 15.13
N PRO A 130 -3.69 -3.99 15.95
CA PRO A 130 -4.09 -5.40 16.04
C PRO A 130 -4.53 -6.04 14.72
N ARG A 131 -5.06 -5.26 13.76
CA ARG A 131 -5.46 -5.76 12.44
C ARG A 131 -4.26 -6.31 11.67
N TYR A 132 -3.09 -5.71 11.85
CA TYR A 132 -1.85 -6.03 11.15
C TYR A 132 -0.93 -6.94 11.99
N LEU A 133 -0.98 -6.83 13.32
CA LEU A 133 -0.23 -7.72 14.22
C LEU A 133 -0.71 -9.18 14.19
N ASN A 134 -2.02 -9.38 14.05
CA ASN A 134 -2.60 -10.72 13.97
C ASN A 134 -2.33 -11.38 12.61
N ALA A 135 -1.88 -10.63 11.62
CA ALA A 135 -1.41 -11.24 10.39
C ALA A 135 -0.14 -12.03 10.68
N LEU A 136 0.89 -11.46 11.33
CA LEU A 136 2.23 -12.06 11.44
C LEU A 136 2.29 -13.37 12.27
N PRO A 137 3.02 -14.41 11.82
CA PRO A 137 3.41 -15.53 12.66
C PRO A 137 4.22 -15.01 13.85
N GLU A 138 4.13 -15.67 15.01
CA GLU A 138 4.81 -15.21 16.23
C GLU A 138 6.32 -15.07 16.07
N ASP A 139 6.93 -15.93 15.26
CA ASP A 139 8.32 -15.95 14.88
C ASP A 139 8.74 -14.81 13.94
N TRP A 140 7.80 -14.15 13.25
CA TRP A 140 8.10 -13.05 12.33
C TRP A 140 7.85 -11.67 12.93
N LYS A 141 7.33 -11.60 14.17
CA LYS A 141 7.07 -10.32 14.84
C LYS A 141 8.36 -9.56 15.18
N ASP A 142 9.48 -10.28 15.27
CA ASP A 142 10.81 -9.76 15.59
C ASP A 142 11.75 -9.74 14.38
N GLU A 143 11.37 -10.36 13.26
CA GLU A 143 12.18 -10.38 12.03
C GLU A 143 11.83 -9.20 11.13
N ASP A 144 12.87 -8.55 10.60
CA ASP A 144 12.72 -7.50 9.60
C ASP A 144 12.28 -8.14 8.26
N VAL A 145 10.96 -8.33 8.14
CA VAL A 145 10.27 -8.93 6.97
C VAL A 145 10.52 -8.17 5.65
N SER A 146 11.18 -7.01 5.74
CA SER A 146 11.69 -6.23 4.60
C SER A 146 12.64 -7.03 3.70
N SER A 147 13.46 -7.91 4.30
CA SER A 147 14.50 -8.62 3.55
C SER A 147 13.99 -9.75 2.65
N GLU A 148 12.88 -10.41 2.99
CA GLU A 148 12.23 -11.44 2.16
C GLU A 148 11.40 -10.81 1.02
N ALA A 149 10.70 -9.71 1.31
CA ALA A 149 10.03 -8.91 0.28
C ALA A 149 11.05 -8.40 -0.75
N GLU A 150 12.21 -7.89 -0.33
CA GLU A 150 13.26 -7.43 -1.25
C GLU A 150 13.96 -8.57 -2.01
N ARG A 151 14.22 -9.73 -1.37
CA ARG A 151 14.96 -10.86 -2.00
C ARG A 151 14.13 -11.71 -2.94
N GLY A 152 12.83 -11.91 -2.66
CA GLY A 152 11.91 -12.63 -3.54
C GLY A 152 11.31 -11.75 -4.64
N PHE A 153 11.02 -10.48 -4.33
CA PHE A 153 10.33 -9.57 -5.26
C PHE A 153 11.22 -8.57 -5.98
N GLY A 154 12.48 -8.38 -5.58
CA GLY A 154 13.42 -7.52 -6.32
C GLY A 154 13.61 -7.94 -7.78
N ARG A 155 13.27 -9.20 -8.13
CA ARG A 155 13.28 -9.68 -9.52
C ARG A 155 11.94 -9.54 -10.23
N LEU A 156 10.82 -9.73 -9.53
CA LEU A 156 9.48 -9.59 -10.11
C LEU A 156 9.10 -8.11 -10.34
N ILE A 157 9.46 -7.22 -9.41
CA ILE A 157 9.15 -5.78 -9.50
C ILE A 157 9.97 -5.09 -10.61
N VAL A 158 11.20 -5.54 -10.88
CA VAL A 158 12.08 -4.92 -11.89
C VAL A 158 11.77 -5.41 -13.31
N GLU A 159 11.31 -6.65 -13.49
CA GLU A 159 10.89 -7.16 -14.81
C GLU A 159 9.47 -6.69 -15.18
N ASP A 160 8.58 -6.46 -14.21
CA ASP A 160 7.22 -5.88 -14.41
C ASP A 160 7.14 -4.36 -14.20
N MET A 161 8.28 -3.65 -14.09
CA MET A 161 8.33 -2.21 -13.82
C MET A 161 7.74 -1.33 -14.95
N GLU A 162 7.41 -1.89 -16.12
CA GLU A 162 6.51 -1.24 -17.08
C GLU A 162 5.15 -0.87 -16.44
N PHE A 163 4.74 -1.58 -15.38
CA PHE A 163 3.52 -1.31 -14.60
C PHE A 163 3.63 -0.05 -13.72
N ALA A 164 4.80 0.21 -13.11
CA ALA A 164 5.04 1.41 -12.29
C ALA A 164 5.24 2.67 -13.16
N ASP A 165 5.93 2.54 -14.29
CA ASP A 165 6.08 3.61 -15.28
C ASP A 165 4.74 3.98 -15.93
N GLN A 166 3.83 3.01 -16.10
CA GLN A 166 2.47 3.31 -16.57
C GLN A 166 1.61 4.00 -15.51
N LEU A 167 1.93 3.89 -14.21
CA LEU A 167 1.21 4.55 -13.10
C LEU A 167 1.74 5.96 -12.77
N SER A 168 2.96 6.30 -13.19
CA SER A 168 3.48 7.67 -13.26
C SER A 168 2.70 8.50 -14.31
N PRO A 169 2.21 9.72 -14.00
CA PRO A 169 3.06 10.85 -13.64
C PRO A 169 2.45 11.75 -12.55
N PHE A 170 2.93 11.63 -11.32
CA PHE A 170 2.78 12.71 -10.34
C PHE A 170 3.89 13.76 -10.54
N GLU A 171 4.00 14.31 -11.75
CA GLU A 171 4.64 15.63 -11.93
C GLU A 171 3.60 16.71 -11.64
N GLY A 172 3.24 16.85 -10.37
CA GLY A 172 2.57 18.04 -9.90
C GLY A 172 3.53 19.22 -10.00
N LYS A 173 3.55 19.93 -11.14
CA LYS A 173 4.17 21.25 -11.22
C LYS A 173 3.61 22.09 -10.04
N PRO A 174 4.47 22.70 -9.21
CA PRO A 174 3.99 23.56 -8.14
C PRO A 174 3.13 24.65 -8.78
N ARG A 175 1.86 24.74 -8.36
CA ARG A 175 1.00 25.86 -8.74
C ARG A 175 1.66 27.12 -8.17
N SER A 176 2.19 27.96 -9.04
CA SER A 176 2.60 29.31 -8.68
C SER A 176 1.38 30.02 -8.10
N ILE A 177 1.43 30.36 -6.83
CA ILE A 177 0.47 31.27 -6.21
C ILE A 177 0.76 32.65 -6.79
N SER A 178 -0.03 33.08 -7.76
CA SER A 178 -0.04 34.47 -8.18
C SER A 178 -0.77 35.27 -7.11
N ASN A 179 -0.04 36.10 -6.36
CA ASN A 179 -0.63 37.15 -5.55
C ASN A 179 -1.27 38.18 -6.49
N GLY A 180 -2.60 38.21 -6.49
CA GLY A 180 -3.44 39.24 -7.10
C GLY A 180 -4.56 39.60 -6.13
#